data_AF-A0A2G2QK49-F1
#
_entry.id   AF-A0A2G2QK49-F1
#
_cell.length_a   1.000
_cell.length_b   1.000
_cell.length_c   1.000
_cell.angle_alpha   90.00
_cell.angle_beta   90.00
_cell.angle_gamma   90.00
#
_symmetry.space_group_name_H-M   'P 1'
#
loop_
_entity.id
_entity.type
_entity.pdbx_description
1 polymer ?
#
loop_
_entity_poly.entity_id
_entity_poly.type
_entity_poly.pdbx_seq_one_letter_code
_entity_poly.pdbx_strand_id
1 'polypeptide(L)'
;MLIKEILSSVAIALTFYAFFPYIRSILKGEVKPHVFSWVIWGTTTLIVFFAQLAGGAGVGAWPIGISSLITIYVAFLAYLMEYLGIFGVRVKTIISLS
;
A
#
# COMPACT_ATOMS: atom_id res chain seq x y z
N MET A 1 10.62 -9.80 -25.34
CA MET A 1 9.33 -9.29 -24.82
C MET A 1 8.88 -10.09 -23.60
N LEU A 2 8.81 -11.42 -23.67
CA LEU A 2 8.40 -12.31 -22.56
C LEU A 2 9.09 -12.08 -21.19
N ILE A 3 10.42 -11.83 -21.15
CA ILE A 3 11.14 -11.73 -19.87
C ILE A 3 10.69 -10.53 -19.02
N LYS A 4 10.41 -9.38 -19.64
CA LYS A 4 9.95 -8.18 -18.92
C LYS A 4 8.55 -8.37 -18.36
N GLU A 5 7.70 -9.08 -19.08
CA GLU A 5 6.33 -9.39 -18.68
C GLU A 5 6.31 -10.39 -17.51
N ILE A 6 7.11 -11.46 -17.58
CA ILE A 6 7.24 -12.43 -16.48
C ILE A 6 7.79 -11.74 -15.23
N LEU A 7 8.88 -10.98 -15.36
CA LEU A 7 9.47 -10.27 -14.22
C LEU A 7 8.50 -9.26 -13.61
N SER A 8 7.75 -8.53 -14.44
CA SER A 8 6.73 -7.59 -13.94
C SER A 8 5.59 -8.32 -13.24
N SER A 9 5.12 -9.45 -13.79
CA SER A 9 4.06 -10.26 -13.19
C SER A 9 4.49 -10.85 -11.85
N VAL A 10 5.72 -11.37 -11.77
CA VAL A 10 6.31 -11.87 -10.52
C VAL A 10 6.48 -10.74 -9.51
N ALA A 11 6.96 -9.57 -9.93
CA ALA A 11 7.08 -8.41 -9.06
C ALA A 11 5.73 -8.00 -8.48
N ILE A 12 4.67 -7.96 -9.30
CA ILE A 12 3.30 -7.67 -8.85
C ILE A 12 2.82 -8.71 -7.83
N ALA A 13 3.02 -10.01 -8.10
CA ALA A 13 2.65 -11.07 -7.17
C ALA A 13 3.38 -10.94 -5.82
N LEU A 14 4.67 -10.62 -5.85
CA LEU A 14 5.46 -10.36 -4.65
C LEU A 14 4.97 -9.11 -3.90
N THR A 15 4.60 -8.03 -4.61
CA THR A 15 4.00 -6.84 -4.01
C THR A 15 2.73 -7.21 -3.25
N PHE A 16 1.80 -7.95 -3.86
CA PHE A 16 0.60 -8.39 -3.16
C PHE A 16 0.90 -9.30 -1.96
N TYR A 17 1.81 -10.26 -2.12
CA TYR A 17 2.21 -11.15 -1.04
C TYR A 17 2.81 -10.39 0.16
N ALA A 18 3.62 -9.36 -0.09
CA ALA A 18 4.24 -8.55 0.95
C ALA A 18 3.24 -7.60 1.64
N PHE A 19 2.36 -6.95 0.87
CA PHE A 19 1.42 -5.96 1.42
C PHE A 19 0.18 -6.59 2.06
N PHE A 20 -0.20 -7.81 1.67
CA PHE A 20 -1.36 -8.49 2.24
C PHE A 20 -1.30 -8.66 3.77
N PRO A 21 -0.24 -9.24 4.38
CA PRO A 21 -0.16 -9.35 5.84
C PRO A 21 -0.09 -7.98 6.51
N TYR A 22 0.60 -7.01 5.88
CA TYR A 22 0.73 -5.66 6.42
C TYR A 22 -0.63 -4.93 6.52
N ILE A 23 -1.40 -4.92 5.43
CA ILE A 23 -2.75 -4.34 5.41
C ILE A 23 -3.65 -5.06 6.42
N ARG A 24 -3.56 -6.40 6.51
CA ARG A 24 -4.33 -7.17 7.49
C ARG A 24 -4.02 -6.74 8.93
N SER A 25 -2.75 -6.55 9.28
CA SER A 25 -2.36 -6.08 10.62
C SER A 25 -2.79 -4.64 10.90
N ILE A 26 -2.82 -3.77 9.90
CA ILE A 26 -3.41 -2.42 10.04
C ILE A 26 -4.90 -2.51 10.35
N LEU A 27 -5.65 -3.31 9.58
CA LEU A 27 -7.10 -3.46 9.77
C LEU A 27 -7.46 -4.07 11.12
N LYS A 28 -6.59 -4.93 11.68
CA LYS A 28 -6.73 -5.47 13.04
C LYS A 28 -6.32 -4.47 14.14
N GLY A 29 -5.76 -3.32 13.79
CA GLY A 29 -5.24 -2.34 14.75
C GLY A 29 -3.95 -2.76 15.45
N GLU A 30 -3.28 -3.84 14.99
CA GLU A 30 -1.97 -4.28 15.49
C GLU A 30 -0.87 -3.29 15.08
N VAL A 31 -1.02 -2.69 13.90
CA VAL A 31 -0.10 -1.69 13.33
C VAL A 31 -0.83 -0.38 13.12
N LYS A 32 -0.24 0.71 13.60
CA LYS A 32 -0.75 2.07 13.40
C LYS A 32 0.21 2.84 12.47
N PRO A 33 -0.06 2.87 11.15
CA PRO A 33 0.76 3.61 10.21
C PRO A 33 0.61 5.12 10.42
N HIS A 34 1.71 5.87 10.29
CA HIS A 34 1.70 7.34 10.32
C HIS A 34 1.30 7.92 8.97
N VAL A 35 0.28 8.77 8.94
CA VAL A 35 -0.24 9.35 7.68
C VAL A 35 0.85 10.06 6.88
N PHE A 36 1.68 10.88 7.54
CA PHE A 36 2.71 11.67 6.88
C PHE A 36 3.70 10.82 6.06
N SER A 37 4.18 9.71 6.64
CA SER A 37 5.12 8.81 5.96
C SER A 37 4.48 8.18 4.71
N TRP A 38 3.25 7.68 4.85
CA TRP A 38 2.57 7.01 3.75
C TRP A 38 2.13 7.96 2.63
N VAL A 39 1.83 9.21 2.95
CA VAL A 39 1.58 10.25 1.93
C VAL A 39 2.84 10.54 1.12
N ILE A 40 4.01 10.65 1.78
CA ILE A 40 5.28 10.84 1.08
C ILE A 40 5.53 9.65 0.15
N TRP A 41 5.46 8.42 0.66
CA TRP A 41 5.69 7.22 -0.14
C TRP A 41 4.68 7.07 -1.28
N GLY A 42 3.39 7.32 -1.03
CA GLY A 42 2.36 7.30 -2.07
C GLY A 42 2.68 8.27 -3.21
N THR A 43 2.98 9.52 -2.85
CA THR A 43 3.22 10.59 -3.83
C THR A 43 4.51 10.35 -4.62
N THR A 44 5.62 10.00 -3.95
CA THR A 44 6.90 9.76 -4.63
C THR A 44 6.83 8.54 -5.55
N THR A 45 6.19 7.45 -5.12
CA THR A 45 6.01 6.24 -5.94
C THR A 45 5.14 6.52 -7.16
N LEU A 46 4.11 7.36 -7.01
CA LEU A 46 3.26 7.80 -8.12
C LEU A 46 4.05 8.66 -9.14
N ILE A 47 4.91 9.57 -8.66
CA ILE A 47 5.79 10.35 -9.53
C ILE A 47 6.74 9.42 -10.30
N VAL A 48 7.34 8.43 -9.63
CA VAL A 48 8.23 7.45 -10.29
C VAL A 48 7.46 6.64 -11.33
N PHE A 49 6.22 6.25 -11.07
CA PHE A 49 5.38 5.56 -12.06
C PHE A 49 5.19 6.40 -13.32
N PHE A 50 4.79 7.67 -13.19
CA PHE A 50 4.66 8.55 -14.35
C PHE A 50 5.99 8.81 -15.07
N ALA A 51 7.10 8.93 -14.32
CA ALA A 51 8.43 9.06 -14.91
C ALA A 51 8.81 7.82 -15.74
N GLN A 52 8.49 6.62 -15.25
CA GLN A 52 8.74 5.38 -15.99
C GLN A 52 7.86 5.26 -17.23
N LEU A 53 6.59 5.67 -17.16
CA LEU A 53 5.71 5.72 -18.32
C LEU A 53 6.23 6.70 -19.39
N ALA A 54 6.66 7.90 -18.98
CA ALA A 54 7.25 8.90 -19.88
C ALA A 54 8.56 8.42 -20.51
N GLY A 55 9.36 7.62 -19.79
CA GLY A 55 10.58 6.99 -20.29
C GLY A 55 10.37 5.75 -21.16
N GLY A 56 9.13 5.37 -21.49
CA GLY A 56 8.84 4.23 -22.34
C GLY A 56 9.09 2.87 -21.68
N ALA A 57 9.03 2.78 -20.35
CA ALA A 57 9.29 1.54 -19.61
C ALA A 57 8.27 0.42 -19.90
N GLY A 58 7.08 0.77 -20.44
CA GLY A 58 6.04 -0.18 -20.82
C GLY A 58 5.57 -1.02 -19.63
N VAL A 59 5.53 -2.35 -19.82
CA VAL A 59 5.10 -3.32 -18.79
C VAL A 59 5.97 -3.27 -17.54
N GLY A 60 7.24 -2.84 -17.66
CA GLY A 60 8.15 -2.69 -16.52
C GLY A 60 7.70 -1.64 -15.49
N ALA A 61 6.80 -0.73 -15.87
CA ALA A 61 6.23 0.28 -14.97
C ALA A 61 5.05 -0.24 -14.14
N TRP A 62 4.50 -1.42 -14.45
CA TRP A 62 3.30 -1.92 -13.77
C TRP A 62 3.52 -2.18 -12.27
N PRO A 63 4.64 -2.79 -11.82
CA PRO A 63 4.88 -3.03 -10.40
C PRO A 63 4.93 -1.73 -9.59
N ILE A 64 5.53 -0.67 -10.13
CA ILE A 64 5.61 0.62 -9.43
C ILE A 64 4.24 1.32 -9.41
N GLY A 65 3.46 1.21 -10.48
CA GLY A 65 2.08 1.70 -10.52
C GLY A 65 1.19 1.03 -9.48
N ILE A 66 1.22 -0.31 -9.39
CA ILE A 66 0.47 -1.05 -8.37
C ILE A 66 0.96 -0.70 -6.96
N SER A 67 2.28 -0.58 -6.78
CA SER A 67 2.84 -0.15 -5.49
C SER A 67 2.33 1.23 -5.09
N SER A 68 2.26 2.19 -6.03
CA SER A 68 1.73 3.54 -5.75
C SER A 68 0.27 3.51 -5.29
N LEU A 69 -0.57 2.68 -5.90
CA LEU A 69 -1.96 2.51 -5.49
C LEU A 69 -2.07 1.94 -4.07
N ILE A 70 -1.25 0.92 -3.77
CA ILE A 70 -1.23 0.29 -2.44
C ILE A 70 -0.73 1.28 -1.37
N THR A 71 0.33 2.04 -1.63
CA THR A 71 0.87 2.99 -0.65
C THR A 71 -0.09 4.15 -0.40
N ILE A 72 -0.79 4.64 -1.43
CA ILE A 72 -1.88 5.63 -1.27
C ILE A 72 -3.03 5.03 -0.45
N TYR A 73 -3.41 3.78 -0.70
CA TYR A 73 -4.44 3.10 0.08
C TYR A 73 -4.03 2.96 1.56
N VAL A 74 -2.78 2.63 1.84
CA VAL A 74 -2.27 2.60 3.22
C VAL A 74 -2.28 4.00 3.85
N ALA A 75 -1.93 5.05 3.11
CA ALA A 75 -2.03 6.43 3.60
C ALA A 75 -3.47 6.80 3.98
N PHE A 76 -4.44 6.35 3.18
CA PHE A 76 -5.85 6.50 3.49
C PHE A 76 -6.26 5.72 4.75
N LEU A 77 -5.84 4.45 4.89
CA LEU A 77 -6.10 3.67 6.11
C LEU A 77 -5.47 4.32 7.36
N ALA A 78 -4.25 4.84 7.23
CA ALA A 78 -3.59 5.60 8.28
C ALA A 78 -4.44 6.81 8.69
N TYR A 79 -5.00 7.54 7.72
CA TYR A 79 -5.79 8.74 7.97
C TYR A 79 -7.10 8.42 8.70
N LEU A 80 -7.81 7.37 8.25
CA LEU A 80 -9.02 6.89 8.91
C LEU A 80 -8.75 6.45 10.36
N MET A 81 -7.58 5.88 10.62
CA MET A 81 -7.22 5.41 11.95
C MET A 81 -6.76 6.53 12.88
N GLU A 82 -5.89 7.43 12.40
CA GLU A 82 -5.25 8.49 13.19
C GLU A 82 -6.20 9.65 13.50
N TYR A 83 -6.97 10.10 12.51
CA TYR A 83 -7.80 11.31 12.65
C TYR A 83 -9.28 11.02 12.90
N LEU A 84 -9.83 9.96 12.31
CA LEU A 84 -11.27 9.65 12.39
C LEU A 84 -11.60 8.61 13.47
N GLY A 85 -10.60 7.93 14.06
CA GLY A 85 -10.80 6.98 15.15
C GLY A 85 -11.63 5.74 14.80
N ILE A 86 -11.92 5.49 13.52
CA ILE A 86 -12.90 4.49 13.04
C ILE A 86 -12.53 3.06 13.44
N PHE A 87 -11.22 2.77 13.54
CA PHE A 87 -10.72 1.44 13.91
C PHE A 87 -10.35 1.31 15.40
N GLY A 88 -10.15 2.43 16.10
CA GLY A 88 -9.68 2.44 17.49
C GLY A 88 -10.71 1.96 18.53
N VAL A 89 -12.00 2.04 18.20
CA VAL A 89 -13.09 1.71 19.14
C VAL A 89 -13.49 0.22 19.07
N ARG A 90 -13.49 -0.40 17.89
CA ARG A 90 -14.01 -1.77 17.71
C ARG A 90 -13.13 -2.88 18.31
N VAL A 91 -11.82 -2.69 18.44
CA VAL A 91 -10.92 -3.73 18.98
C VAL A 91 -10.90 -3.73 20.52
N LYS A 92 -10.94 -2.56 21.16
CA LYS A 92 -10.98 -2.49 22.63
C LYS A 92 -12.27 -3.07 23.21
N THR A 93 -13.42 -2.87 22.56
CA THR A 93 -14.71 -3.40 23.05
C THR A 93 -14.79 -4.92 22.99
N ILE A 94 -14.16 -5.57 22.00
CA ILE A 94 -14.19 -7.05 21.88
C ILE A 94 -13.28 -7.70 22.94
N ILE A 95 -12.15 -7.09 23.28
CA ILE A 95 -11.19 -7.64 24.26
C ILE A 95 -11.59 -7.28 25.69
N SER A 96 -12.34 -6.19 25.94
CA SER A 96 -12.86 -5.89 27.28
C SER A 96 -14.15 -6.64 27.64
N LEU A 97 -14.69 -7.44 26.72
CA LEU A 97 -15.90 -8.25 26.89
C LEU A 97 -15.62 -9.76 26.86
N SER A 98 -14.36 -10.18 26.79
CA SER A 98 -13.88 -11.58 26.84
C SER A 98 -13.02 -11.80 28.07
#